data_AF-A0A4Q6CN71-F1
#
_entry.id   AF-A0A4Q6CN71-F1
#
_cell.length_a   1.000
_cell.length_b   1.000
_cell.length_c   1.000
_cell.angle_alpha   90.00
_cell.angle_beta   90.00
_cell.angle_gamma   90.00
#
_symmetry.space_group_name_H-M   'P 1'
#
loop_
_entity.id
_entity.type
_entity.pdbx_description
1 polymer ?
#
loop_
_entity_poly.entity_id
_entity_poly.type
_entity_poly.pdbx_seq_one_letter_code
_entity_poly.pdbx_strand_id
1 'polypeptide(L)' 'MNFQNVAAWAAGIAIAAASVGKLDDLQRWIWVAEAKVIAESRTSNWGSPRLFPDGRQEK' A
#
# COMPACT_ATOMS: atom_id res chain seq x y z
N MET A 1 -7.95 -1.16 11.81
CA MET A 1 -8.89 -0.42 10.93
C MET A 1 -9.60 -1.44 10.07
N ASN A 2 -10.93 -1.46 10.00
CA ASN A 2 -11.67 -2.44 9.19
C ASN A 2 -11.57 -2.07 7.71
N PHE A 3 -11.40 -3.06 6.82
CA PHE A 3 -11.38 -2.87 5.37
C PHE A 3 -12.60 -2.09 4.87
N GLN A 4 -13.80 -2.36 5.42
CA GLN A 4 -15.01 -1.59 5.06
C GLN A 4 -14.86 -0.09 5.32
N ASN A 5 -14.23 0.30 6.43
CA ASN A 5 -14.05 1.71 6.76
C ASN A 5 -13.04 2.38 5.81
N VAL A 6 -11.99 1.65 5.42
CA VAL A 6 -11.00 2.12 4.46
C VAL A 6 -11.62 2.26 3.07
N ALA A 7 -12.39 1.27 2.63
CA ALA A 7 -13.08 1.29 1.34
C ALA A 7 -14.10 2.44 1.25
N ALA A 8 -14.90 2.65 2.31
CA ALA A 8 -15.86 3.76 2.37
C ALA A 8 -15.16 5.12 2.31
N TRP A 9 -14.04 5.28 3.01
CA TRP A 9 -13.24 6.50 2.97
C TRP A 9 -12.62 6.76 1.58
N ALA A 10 -12.05 5.72 0.97
CA ALA A 10 -11.49 5.80 -0.39
C ALA A 10 -12.56 6.16 -1.43
N ALA A 11 -13.75 5.57 -1.33
CA ALA A 11 -14.89 5.93 -2.18
C ALA A 11 -15.30 7.39 -1.99
N GLY A 12 -15.30 7.90 -0.77
CA GLY A 12 -15.56 9.31 -0.48
C GLY A 12 -14.56 10.25 -1.16
N ILE A 13 -13.27 9.93 -1.14
CA ILE A 13 -12.24 10.71 -1.85
C ILE A 13 -12.47 10.67 -3.37
N ALA A 14 -12.77 9.50 -3.92
CA ALA A 14 -13.03 9.36 -5.35
C ALA A 14 -14.24 10.21 -5.79
N ILE A 15 -15.33 10.21 -5.01
CA ILE A 15 -16.52 11.03 -5.25
C ILE A 15 -16.17 12.53 -5.15
N ALA A 16 -15.39 12.94 -4.15
CA ALA A 16 -14.97 14.33 -4.00
C ALA A 16 -14.06 14.80 -5.14
N ALA A 17 -13.14 13.96 -5.62
CA ALA A 17 -12.30 14.30 -6.77
C ALA A 17 -13.12 14.37 -8.07
N ALA A 18 -14.13 13.50 -8.22
CA ALA A 18 -15.03 13.50 -9.36
C ALA A 18 -15.90 14.77 -9.39
N SER A 19 -16.42 15.20 -8.24
CA SER A 19 -17.26 16.40 -8.18
C SER A 19 -16.51 17.70 -8.52
N VAL A 20 -15.19 17.73 -8.32
CA VAL A 20 -14.32 18.86 -8.67
C VAL A 20 -13.71 18.70 -10.09
N GLY A 21 -14.01 17.60 -10.81
CA GLY A 21 -13.49 17.35 -12.16
C GLY A 21 -11.98 17.08 -12.20
N LYS A 22 -11.41 16.57 -11.09
CA LYS A 22 -9.97 16.42 -10.86
C LYS A 22 -9.53 14.94 -10.81
N LEU A 23 -10.24 14.09 -11.55
CA LEU A 23 -9.98 12.65 -11.56
C LEU A 23 -8.56 12.31 -12.06
N ASP A 24 -8.08 13.01 -13.09
CA ASP A 24 -6.74 12.79 -13.65
C ASP A 24 -5.64 13.10 -12.63
N ASP A 25 -5.81 14.19 -11.88
CA ASP A 25 -4.88 14.56 -10.81
C ASP A 25 -4.90 13.50 -9.71
N LEU A 26 -6.08 13.07 -9.25
CA LEU A 26 -6.21 11.99 -8.25
C LEU A 26 -5.55 10.69 -8.72
N GLN A 27 -5.78 10.28 -9.96
CA GLN A 27 -5.19 9.09 -10.54
C GLN A 27 -3.65 9.18 -10.57
N ARG A 28 -3.10 10.34 -10.93
CA ARG A 28 -1.65 10.56 -10.89
C ARG A 28 -1.10 10.43 -9.47
N TRP A 29 -1.78 10.98 -8.47
CA TRP A 29 -1.38 10.84 -7.06
C TRP A 29 -1.41 9.38 -6.60
N ILE A 30 -2.42 8.61 -7.00
CA ILE A 30 -2.52 7.18 -6.70
C ILE A 30 -1.31 6.42 -7.27
N TRP A 31 -0.97 6.66 -8.54
CA TRP A 31 0.19 6.01 -9.16
C TRP A 31 1.51 6.37 -8.49
N VAL A 32 1.69 7.63 -8.10
CA VAL A 32 2.90 8.05 -7.35
C VAL A 32 2.96 7.37 -5.99
N ALA A 33 1.83 7.27 -5.28
CA ALA A 33 1.77 6.59 -4.00
C ALA A 33 2.07 5.09 -4.16
N GLU A 34 1.49 4.43 -5.15
CA GLU A 34 1.75 3.01 -5.46
C GLU A 34 3.21 2.76 -5.80
N ALA A 35 3.81 3.59 -6.66
CA ALA A 35 5.22 3.50 -7.01
C ALA A 35 6.14 3.66 -5.78
N LYS A 36 5.79 4.57 -4.85
CA LYS A 36 6.52 4.73 -3.58
C LYS A 36 6.40 3.50 -2.71
N VAL A 37 5.19 2.95 -2.54
CA VAL A 37 4.97 1.73 -1.76
C VAL A 37 5.77 0.57 -2.34
N ILE A 38 5.81 0.41 -3.68
CA ILE A 38 6.61 -0.62 -4.34
C ILE A 38 8.12 -0.38 -4.11
N ALA A 39 8.59 0.87 -4.24
CA ALA A 39 9.99 1.21 -4.00
C ALA A 39 10.40 0.92 -2.56
N GLU A 40 9.61 1.37 -1.59
CA GLU A 40 9.78 1.09 -0.17
C GLU A 40 9.68 -0.41 0.12
N SER A 41 8.82 -1.14 -0.60
CA SER A 41 8.70 -2.59 -0.45
C SER A 41 9.93 -3.35 -0.90
N ARG A 42 10.69 -2.80 -1.86
CA ARG A 42 11.97 -3.37 -2.32
C ARG A 42 13.13 -3.03 -1.37
N THR A 43 13.10 -1.87 -0.73
CA THR A 43 14.18 -1.42 0.17
C THR A 43 13.96 -1.80 1.62
N SER A 44 12.70 -2.04 2.01
CA SER A 44 12.35 -2.54 3.32
C SER A 44 12.75 -4.01 3.38
N ASN A 45 13.76 -4.29 4.20
CA ASN A 45 13.98 -5.61 4.77
C ASN A 45 12.71 -5.98 5.55
N TRP A 46 11.62 -6.39 4.87
CA TRP A 46 10.36 -6.85 5.46
C TRP A 46 10.54 -8.13 6.32
N GLY A 47 11.76 -8.39 6.80
CA GLY A 47 12.31 -9.69 7.12
C GLY A 47 12.38 -10.48 5.82
N SER A 48 13.56 -10.94 5.40
CA SER A 48 13.58 -12.16 4.60
C SER A 48 12.74 -13.16 5.38
N PRO A 49 11.60 -13.66 4.86
CA PRO A 49 10.83 -14.63 5.59
C PRO A 49 11.80 -15.76 5.92
N ARG A 50 11.98 -16.05 7.22
CA ARG A 50 12.75 -17.22 7.66
C ARG A 50 11.91 -18.44 7.30
N LEU A 51 11.85 -18.75 6.01
CA LEU A 51 11.14 -19.90 5.45
C LEU A 51 11.88 -21.20 5.81
N PHE A 52 13.12 -21.08 6.29
CA PHE A 52 13.90 -22.18 6.82
C PHE A 52 14.25 -21.87 8.29
N PRO A 53 13.84 -22.71 9.25
CA PRO A 53 14.43 -22.68 10.57
C PRO A 53 15.93 -22.97 10.40
N ASP A 54 16.78 -22.06 10.88
CA ASP A 54 18.23 -22.24 10.90
C ASP A 54 18.47 -23.54 11.70
N GLY A 55 18.95 -24.59 11.02
CA GLY A 55 19.15 -25.94 11.58
C GLY A 55 20.22 -26.02 12.68
N ARG A 56 20.60 -24.89 13.29
CA ARG A 56 21.47 -24.80 14.46
C ARG A 56 20.62 -24.58 15.72
N GLN A 57 19.88 -25.62 16.08
CA GLN A 57 19.53 -25.91 17.47
C GLN A 57 20.11 -27.29 17.80
N GLU A 58 21.41 -27.45 17.58
CA GLU A 58 22.20 -28.46 18.30
C GLU A 58 22.93 -27.71 19.42
N LYS A 59 22.36 -27.77 20.62
CA LYS A 59 23.02 -28.17 21.86
C LYS A 59 22.07 -28.08 23.06
#